data_AF-A0A4W5MUC1-F1
#
_entry.id   AF-A0A4W5MUC1-F1
#
_cell.length_a   1.000
_cell.length_b   1.000
_cell.length_c   1.000
_cell.angle_alpha   90.00
_cell.angle_beta   90.00
_cell.angle_gamma   90.00
#
_symmetry.space_group_name_H-M   'P 1'
#
loop_
_entity.id
_entity.type
_entity.pdbx_description
1 polymer ?
#
loop_
_entity_poly.entity_id
_entity_poly.type
_entity_poly.pdbx_seq_one_letter_code
_entity_poly.pdbx_strand_id
1 'polypeptide(L)'
;PLSSRLSGAPGNVLSFSETRAQQLVNHRAERFLCFNQRQLSRIYPSAYRIDSSNFNPQFYWNVGCQLVALNYQTEGRMMQLNRAKFMVNGGCGYVLKPPPMCKGTDTHRHTHTH
;
A
#
# COMPACT_ATOMS: atom_id res chain seq x y z
N PRO A 1 -24.38 3.93 -6.84
CA PRO A 1 -23.74 3.84 -5.50
C PRO A 1 -22.24 3.54 -5.59
N LEU A 2 -21.40 4.35 -4.94
CA LEU A 2 -19.92 4.31 -4.96
C LEU A 2 -19.27 3.01 -4.43
N SER A 3 -20.08 2.01 -4.06
CA SER A 3 -19.66 0.63 -3.74
C SER A 3 -19.04 -0.08 -4.97
N SER A 4 -19.45 0.26 -6.19
CA SER A 4 -19.02 -0.42 -7.43
C SER A 4 -17.63 -0.08 -7.94
N ARG A 5 -16.89 0.88 -7.32
CA ARG A 5 -15.57 1.32 -7.82
C ARG A 5 -14.36 0.64 -7.17
N LEU A 6 -14.58 -0.24 -6.19
CA LEU A 6 -13.51 -0.98 -5.49
C LEU A 6 -13.64 -2.51 -5.65
N SER A 7 -14.50 -2.98 -6.55
CA SER A 7 -14.63 -4.40 -6.89
C SER A 7 -14.05 -4.66 -8.28
N GLY A 8 -12.73 -4.85 -8.37
CA GLY A 8 -12.07 -5.37 -9.56
C GLY A 8 -12.09 -6.90 -9.57
N ALA A 9 -11.96 -7.50 -10.76
CA ALA A 9 -11.78 -8.94 -10.88
C ALA A 9 -10.48 -9.39 -10.17
N PRO A 10 -10.43 -10.61 -9.61
CA PRO A 10 -9.18 -11.17 -9.08
C PRO A 10 -8.07 -11.10 -10.14
N GLY A 11 -6.93 -10.49 -9.79
CA GLY A 11 -5.81 -10.26 -10.72
C GLY A 11 -5.70 -8.84 -11.27
N ASN A 12 -6.75 -8.01 -11.16
CA ASN A 12 -6.66 -6.61 -11.58
C ASN A 12 -5.85 -5.78 -10.58
N VAL A 13 -4.98 -4.91 -11.11
CA VAL A 13 -4.26 -3.89 -10.34
C VAL A 13 -4.90 -2.53 -10.57
N LEU A 14 -5.32 -1.85 -9.50
CA LEU A 14 -5.83 -0.48 -9.61
C LEU A 14 -4.71 0.54 -9.36
N SER A 15 -4.57 1.50 -10.26
CA SER A 15 -3.60 2.58 -10.14
C SER A 15 -4.24 3.88 -9.64
N PHE A 16 -3.57 4.56 -8.72
CA PHE A 16 -3.98 5.82 -8.13
C PHE A 16 -2.80 6.80 -8.11
N SER A 17 -3.04 8.06 -8.51
CA SER A 17 -2.08 9.13 -8.21
C SER A 17 -1.97 9.31 -6.69
N GLU A 18 -0.81 9.77 -6.21
CA GLU A 18 -0.59 10.03 -4.78
C GLU A 18 -1.70 10.93 -4.18
N THR A 19 -2.18 11.93 -4.94
CA THR A 19 -3.23 12.86 -4.51
C THR A 19 -4.56 12.15 -4.31
N ARG A 20 -4.95 11.28 -5.23
CA ARG A 20 -6.19 10.50 -5.12
C ARG A 20 -6.08 9.45 -4.02
N ALA A 21 -4.93 8.80 -3.89
CA ALA A 21 -4.67 7.85 -2.83
C ALA A 21 -4.70 8.53 -1.45
N GLN A 22 -4.15 9.75 -1.34
CA GLN A 22 -4.18 10.54 -0.11
C GLN A 22 -5.61 10.81 0.35
N GLN A 23 -6.50 11.18 -0.58
CA GLN A 23 -7.92 11.37 -0.29
C GLN A 23 -8.59 10.06 0.19
N LEU A 24 -8.25 8.93 -0.43
CA LEU A 24 -8.77 7.62 -0.01
C LEU A 24 -8.31 7.25 1.40
N VAL A 25 -7.05 7.49 1.74
CA VAL A 25 -6.55 7.25 3.11
C VAL A 25 -7.23 8.18 4.09
N ASN A 26 -7.28 9.48 3.83
CA ASN A 26 -7.81 10.47 4.76
C ASN A 26 -9.31 10.29 5.05
N HIS A 27 -10.09 9.80 4.09
CA HIS A 27 -11.55 9.72 4.23
C HIS A 27 -12.09 8.29 4.33
N ARG A 28 -11.30 7.28 3.93
CA ARG A 28 -11.77 5.89 3.75
C ARG A 28 -10.68 4.84 4.04
N ALA A 29 -9.77 5.12 4.99
CA ALA A 29 -8.63 4.26 5.32
C ALA A 29 -9.00 2.78 5.49
N GLU A 30 -10.00 2.46 6.33
CA GLU A 30 -10.41 1.07 6.60
C GLU A 30 -10.90 0.35 5.35
N ARG A 31 -11.72 1.01 4.54
CA ARG A 31 -12.20 0.43 3.27
C ARG A 31 -11.05 0.21 2.30
N PHE A 32 -10.07 1.11 2.28
CA PHE A 32 -8.91 0.96 1.40
C PHE A 32 -7.98 -0.15 1.88
N LEU A 33 -7.79 -0.30 3.19
CA LEU A 33 -7.08 -1.42 3.79
C LEU A 33 -7.75 -2.76 3.43
N CYS A 34 -9.07 -2.84 3.61
CA CYS A 34 -9.86 -4.03 3.31
C CYS A 34 -9.82 -4.38 1.80
N PHE A 35 -9.81 -3.37 0.93
CA PHE A 35 -9.54 -3.53 -0.50
C PHE A 35 -8.15 -4.15 -0.74
N ASN A 36 -7.12 -3.58 -0.11
CA ASN A 36 -5.72 -4.02 -0.26
C ASN A 36 -5.42 -5.40 0.37
N GLN A 37 -6.33 -5.96 1.15
CA GLN A 37 -6.25 -7.36 1.60
C GLN A 37 -6.58 -8.36 0.47
N ARG A 38 -7.29 -7.92 -0.58
CA ARG A 38 -7.82 -8.80 -1.64
C ARG A 38 -7.37 -8.43 -3.05
N GLN A 39 -6.93 -7.20 -3.27
CA GLN A 39 -6.53 -6.66 -4.56
C GLN A 39 -5.21 -5.87 -4.43
N LEU A 40 -4.48 -5.74 -5.54
CA LEU A 40 -3.25 -4.95 -5.60
C LEU A 40 -3.58 -3.49 -5.95
N SER A 41 -3.02 -2.57 -5.16
CA SER A 41 -3.03 -1.14 -5.45
C SER A 41 -1.64 -0.65 -5.87
N ARG A 42 -1.60 0.11 -6.96
CA ARG A 42 -0.44 0.87 -7.38
C ARG A 42 -0.62 2.35 -7.09
N ILE A 43 0.28 2.93 -6.31
CA ILE A 43 0.36 4.37 -6.07
C ILE A 43 1.52 4.91 -6.90
N TYR A 44 1.32 6.03 -7.58
CA TYR A 44 2.38 6.67 -8.37
C TYR A 44 2.43 8.19 -8.12
N PRO A 45 3.60 8.82 -8.34
CA PRO A 45 3.79 10.25 -8.12
C PRO A 45 2.76 11.10 -8.88
N SER A 46 2.34 12.21 -8.29
CA SER A 46 1.47 13.17 -8.99
C SER A 46 2.18 13.77 -10.20
N ALA A 47 1.43 14.08 -11.26
CA ALA A 47 1.94 14.81 -12.41
C ALA A 47 2.48 16.21 -12.04
N TYR A 48 2.07 16.77 -10.90
CA TYR A 48 2.60 18.03 -10.37
C TYR A 48 4.05 17.95 -9.85
N ARG A 49 4.61 16.74 -9.68
CA ARG A 49 6.01 16.55 -9.29
C ARG A 49 6.94 16.61 -10.51
N ILE A 50 6.98 17.77 -11.15
CA ILE A 50 7.82 18.03 -12.33
C ILE A 50 9.32 17.88 -12.05
N ASP A 51 9.71 18.03 -10.79
CA ASP A 51 11.07 17.87 -10.28
C ASP A 51 11.44 16.41 -9.97
N SER A 52 10.55 15.45 -10.27
CA SER A 52 10.72 14.04 -9.90
C SER A 52 10.88 13.79 -8.40
N SER A 53 10.46 14.71 -7.53
CA SER A 53 10.45 14.50 -6.08
C SER A 53 9.62 13.26 -5.70
N ASN A 54 9.90 12.71 -4.52
CA ASN A 54 9.20 11.52 -4.00
C ASN A 54 8.29 11.89 -2.82
N PHE A 55 7.08 11.35 -2.81
CA PHE A 55 6.17 11.42 -1.66
C PHE A 55 6.59 10.43 -0.56
N ASN A 56 6.00 10.54 0.63
CA ASN A 56 6.27 9.60 1.73
C ASN A 56 5.59 8.24 1.50
N PRO A 57 6.33 7.15 1.21
CA PRO A 57 5.73 5.87 0.88
C PRO A 57 5.10 5.17 2.10
N GLN A 58 5.56 5.46 3.32
CA GLN A 58 5.06 4.86 4.56
C GLN A 58 3.56 5.11 4.74
N PHE A 59 3.10 6.30 4.35
CA PHE A 59 1.70 6.69 4.45
C PHE A 59 0.76 5.70 3.73
N TYR A 60 1.17 5.19 2.56
CA TYR A 60 0.39 4.25 1.77
C TYR A 60 0.63 2.78 2.18
N TRP A 61 1.83 2.44 2.62
CA TRP A 61 2.09 1.13 3.21
C TRP A 61 1.22 0.90 4.45
N ASN A 62 0.93 1.92 5.26
CA ASN A 62 0.08 1.82 6.45
C ASN A 62 -1.37 1.39 6.15
N VAL A 63 -1.85 1.56 4.92
CA VAL A 63 -3.17 1.07 4.46
C VAL A 63 -3.06 -0.13 3.52
N GLY A 64 -1.89 -0.77 3.46
CA GLY A 64 -1.68 -2.02 2.74
C GLY A 64 -1.46 -1.90 1.24
N CYS A 65 -1.28 -0.70 0.70
CA CYS A 65 -0.88 -0.53 -0.70
C CYS A 65 0.46 -1.22 -0.94
N GLN A 66 0.53 -2.06 -1.96
CA GLN A 66 1.69 -2.93 -2.22
C GLN A 66 2.68 -2.27 -3.19
N LEU A 67 2.17 -1.68 -4.27
CA LEU A 67 2.98 -1.14 -5.36
C LEU A 67 3.10 0.38 -5.23
N VAL A 68 3.91 0.84 -4.27
CA VAL A 68 4.12 2.27 -4.03
C VAL A 68 5.32 2.75 -4.85
N ALA A 69 5.05 3.22 -6.07
CA ALA A 69 6.08 3.60 -7.03
C ALA A 69 6.72 4.94 -6.68
N LEU A 70 8.05 4.95 -6.65
CA LEU A 70 8.90 6.12 -6.44
C LEU A 70 9.80 6.33 -7.66
N ASN A 71 10.25 7.57 -7.85
CA ASN A 71 11.27 7.94 -8.82
C ASN A 71 12.65 7.49 -8.31
N TYR A 72 13.18 6.38 -8.83
CA TYR A 72 14.45 5.79 -8.38
C TYR A 72 15.68 6.63 -8.69
N GLN A 73 15.59 7.50 -9.70
CA GLN A 73 16.63 8.47 -10.05
C GLN A 73 16.76 9.60 -9.02
N THR A 74 15.76 9.80 -8.14
CA THR A 74 15.73 10.87 -7.16
C THR A 74 16.10 10.34 -5.78
N GLU A 75 17.33 10.62 -5.35
CA GLU A 75 17.82 10.31 -4.01
C GLU A 75 17.10 11.12 -2.92
N GLY A 76 17.28 10.68 -1.67
CA GLY A 76 16.79 11.39 -0.49
C GLY A 76 16.00 10.51 0.47
N ARG A 77 15.38 11.13 1.48
CA ARG A 77 14.76 10.43 2.61
C ARG A 77 13.73 9.36 2.19
N MET A 78 12.90 9.65 1.19
CA MET A 78 11.84 8.73 0.75
C MET A 78 12.42 7.50 0.03
N MET A 79 13.49 7.70 -0.74
CA MET A 79 14.21 6.58 -1.38
C MET A 79 14.98 5.75 -0.35
N GLN A 80 15.59 6.40 0.64
CA GLN A 80 16.23 5.70 1.78
C GLN A 80 15.24 4.84 2.56
N LEU A 81 14.03 5.35 2.83
CA LEU A 81 12.96 4.57 3.45
C LEU A 81 12.54 3.36 2.60
N ASN A 82 12.43 3.54 1.28
CA ASN A 82 12.14 2.45 0.35
C ASN A 82 13.22 1.37 0.38
N ARG A 83 14.50 1.76 0.25
CA ARG A 83 15.63 0.83 0.37
C ARG A 83 15.60 0.08 1.70
N ALA A 84 15.45 0.79 2.81
CA ALA A 84 15.42 0.20 4.14
C ALA A 84 14.30 -0.84 4.30
N LYS A 85 13.08 -0.54 3.83
CA LYS A 85 11.97 -1.49 3.88
C LYS A 85 12.28 -2.76 3.10
N PHE A 86 12.82 -2.63 1.88
CA PHE A 86 13.02 -3.75 0.97
C PHE A 86 14.36 -4.48 1.14
N MET A 87 15.23 -4.08 2.07
CA MET A 87 16.37 -4.90 2.51
C MET A 87 15.93 -6.16 3.27
N VAL A 88 14.73 -6.14 3.85
CA VAL A 88 14.12 -7.31 4.52
C VAL A 88 13.87 -8.43 3.51
N ASN A 89 13.80 -9.68 3.99
CA ASN A 89 13.55 -10.85 3.15
C ASN A 89 14.63 -11.05 2.06
N GLY A 90 15.89 -10.83 2.43
CA GLY A 90 17.04 -11.02 1.55
C GLY A 90 17.10 -10.04 0.37
N GLY A 91 16.42 -8.89 0.43
CA GLY A 91 16.48 -7.92 -0.65
C GLY A 91 15.65 -8.28 -1.89
N CYS A 92 14.77 -9.29 -1.82
CA CYS A 92 14.09 -9.83 -3.01
C CYS A 92 13.00 -8.91 -3.61
N GLY A 93 12.73 -7.77 -2.97
CA GLY A 93 11.68 -6.83 -3.38
C GLY A 93 10.28 -7.15 -2.86
N TYR A 94 10.10 -8.27 -2.14
CA TYR A 94 8.84 -8.65 -1.52
C TYR A 94 8.96 -8.73 0.00
N VAL A 95 8.11 -7.96 0.69
CA VAL A 95 8.02 -7.96 2.16
C VAL A 95 6.59 -8.30 2.54
N LEU A 96 6.41 -9.35 3.34
CA LEU A 96 5.08 -9.74 3.82
C LEU A 96 4.47 -8.62 4.65
N LYS A 97 3.19 -8.30 4.40
CA LYS A 97 2.46 -7.32 5.20
C LYS A 97 2.27 -7.86 6.63
N PRO A 98 2.21 -6.98 7.65
CA PRO A 98 1.82 -7.38 9.01
C PRO A 98 0.49 -8.15 9.02
N PRO A 99 0.31 -9.12 9.94
CA PRO A 99 -0.88 -9.96 9.99
C PRO A 99 -2.20 -9.19 9.90
N PRO A 100 -2.45 -8.10 10.66
CA PRO A 100 -3.73 -7.36 10.60
C PRO A 100 -4.09 -6.79 9.21
N MET A 101 -3.11 -6.69 8.31
CA MET A 101 -3.27 -6.18 6.95
C MET A 101 -3.41 -7.29 5.90
N CYS A 102 -3.42 -8.55 6.32
CA CYS A 102 -3.64 -9.74 5.50
C CYS A 102 -5.07 -10.26 5.73
N LYS A 103 -5.69 -10.81 4.68
CA LYS A 103 -7.04 -11.39 4.79
C LYS A 103 -6.98 -12.65 5.67
N GLY A 104 -7.90 -12.78 6.63
CA GLY A 104 -8.11 -14.03 7.37
C GLY A 104 -7.13 -14.28 8.53
N THR A 105 -6.41 -13.25 9.01
CA THR A 105 -5.70 -13.34 10.28
C THR A 105 -6.67 -13.00 11.42
N ASP A 106 -7.63 -13.90 11.67
CA ASP A 106 -8.39 -13.85 12.91
C ASP A 106 -7.43 -14.21 14.05
N THR A 107 -6.94 -13.21 14.77
CA THR A 107 -6.22 -13.41 16.04
C THR A 107 -7.14 -13.89 17.18
N HIS A 108 -8.33 -14.38 16.87
CA HIS A 108 -9.31 -14.93 17.83
C HIS A 108 -9.46 -16.45 17.71
N ARG A 109 -8.35 -17.20 17.58
CA ARG A 109 -8.39 -18.67 17.64
C ARG A 109 -7.53 -19.35 18.70
N HIS A 110 -7.03 -18.63 19.71
CA HIS A 110 -6.49 -19.28 20.90
C HIS A 110 -6.85 -18.54 22.19
N THR A 111 -7.98 -18.91 22.79
CA THR A 111 -8.10 -19.32 24.21
C THR A 111 -9.51 -19.85 24.44
N HIS A 112 -9.75 -21.10 24.07
CA HIS A 112 -10.72 -21.97 24.72
C HIS A 112 -10.40 -23.41 24.35
N THR A 113 -9.64 -24.08 25.21
CA THR A 113 -9.72 -25.53 25.38
C THR A 113 -9.10 -25.91 26.72
N HIS A 114 -10.00 -26.36 27.62
CA HIS A 114 -9.84 -27.06 28.90
C HIS A 114 -9.09 -26.38 30.06
#